data_AF-A0A8H6NM32-F1
#
_entry.id   AF-A0A8H6NM32-F1
#
_cell.length_a   1.000
_cell.length_b   1.000
_cell.length_c   1.000
_cell.angle_alpha   90.00
_cell.angle_beta   90.00
_cell.angle_gamma   90.00
#
_symmetry.space_group_name_H-M   'P 1'
#
loop_
_entity.id
_entity.type
_entity.pdbx_description
1 polymer ?
#
loop_
_entity_poly.entity_id
_entity_poly.type
_entity_poly.pdbx_seq_one_letter_code
_entity_poly.pdbx_strand_id
1 'polypeptide(L)'
;MIISRSFIVTLVALGASAAPAPSPQASTPETPTQDRCTGVACPQNSYCKVFDMRLEQPVGCQANGTVPADSETCGSIVCPVGTTCCNSSCGMCVKPGDVCLQWVC
;
A
#
# COMPACT_ATOMS: atom_id res chain seq x y z
N MET A 1 67.65 -29.72 14.93
CA MET A 1 67.04 -29.74 16.28
C MET A 1 67.64 -28.62 17.11
N ILE A 2 66.82 -27.99 17.96
CA ILE A 2 67.13 -27.00 19.04
C ILE A 2 67.10 -25.53 18.58
N ILE A 3 65.92 -24.90 18.64
CA ILE A 3 65.34 -24.03 19.70
C ILE A 3 65.97 -22.63 19.72
N SER A 4 65.25 -21.66 19.14
CA SER A 4 65.43 -20.23 19.38
C SER A 4 64.10 -19.65 19.87
N ARG A 5 64.17 -19.15 21.10
CA ARG A 5 63.13 -18.49 21.88
C ARG A 5 62.63 -17.24 21.14
N SER A 6 61.33 -16.94 21.26
CA SER A 6 60.84 -15.65 21.81
C SER A 6 59.36 -15.40 21.48
N PHE A 7 58.62 -15.11 22.55
CA PHE A 7 57.51 -14.17 22.66
C PHE A 7 56.83 -13.72 21.36
N ILE A 8 55.61 -14.18 21.15
CA ILE A 8 54.61 -13.37 20.44
C ILE A 8 53.38 -13.28 21.32
N VAL A 9 53.24 -12.10 21.91
CA VAL A 9 52.04 -11.58 22.57
C VAL A 9 50.96 -11.47 21.50
N THR A 10 49.95 -12.33 21.54
CA THR A 10 48.80 -12.21 20.64
C THR A 10 47.89 -11.11 21.16
N LEU A 11 47.90 -10.00 20.43
CA LEU A 11 47.03 -8.83 20.58
C LEU A 11 45.55 -9.24 20.63
N VAL A 12 44.86 -8.80 21.67
CA VAL A 12 43.39 -8.76 21.73
C VAL A 12 42.93 -7.70 20.73
N ALA A 13 42.45 -8.13 19.56
CA ALA A 13 41.72 -7.24 18.66
C ALA A 13 40.30 -7.06 19.22
N LEU A 14 40.04 -5.90 19.82
CA LEU A 14 38.67 -5.44 20.07
C LEU A 14 37.98 -5.27 18.71
N GLY A 15 37.12 -6.22 18.34
CA GLY A 15 36.19 -6.05 17.24
C GLY A 15 35.19 -4.96 17.61
N ALA A 16 35.36 -3.77 17.04
CA ALA A 16 34.36 -2.73 17.07
C ALA A 16 33.13 -3.21 16.27
N SER A 17 32.03 -3.48 16.96
CA SER A 17 30.73 -3.71 16.34
C SER A 17 30.24 -2.41 15.71
N ALA A 18 30.64 -2.14 14.48
CA ALA A 18 29.96 -1.14 13.65
C ALA A 18 28.57 -1.70 13.34
N ALA A 19 27.56 -1.24 14.06
CA ALA A 19 26.17 -1.48 13.70
C ALA A 19 25.97 -0.95 12.26
N PRO A 20 25.40 -1.73 11.34
CA PRO A 20 25.11 -1.23 10.01
C PRO A 20 24.13 -0.05 10.12
N ALA A 21 24.45 1.04 9.42
CA ALA A 21 23.56 2.18 9.29
C ALA A 21 22.18 1.73 8.75
N PRO A 22 21.07 2.34 9.18
CA PRO A 22 19.76 2.07 8.58
C PRO A 22 19.85 2.43 7.10
N SER A 23 19.75 1.41 6.24
CA SER A 23 19.65 1.62 4.80
C SER A 23 18.34 2.38 4.51
N PRO A 24 18.34 3.38 3.62
CA PRO A 24 17.09 3.88 3.05
C PRO A 24 16.45 2.69 2.33
N GLN A 25 15.28 2.26 2.79
CA GLN A 25 14.55 1.17 2.15
C GLN A 25 14.21 1.60 0.72
N ALA A 26 15.03 1.15 -0.22
CA ALA A 26 14.70 1.11 -1.63
C ALA A 26 13.46 0.21 -1.77
N SER A 27 12.42 0.78 -2.35
CA SER A 27 11.12 0.16 -2.58
C SER A 27 11.26 -1.24 -3.18
N THR A 28 10.80 -2.23 -2.42
CA THR A 28 10.52 -3.59 -2.94
C THR A 28 9.44 -3.53 -4.03
N PRO A 29 9.42 -4.47 -4.99
CA PRO A 29 8.45 -4.47 -6.07
C PRO A 29 7.04 -4.77 -5.53
N GLU A 30 6.15 -3.78 -5.56
CA GLU A 30 4.72 -3.96 -5.28
C GLU A 30 4.12 -4.93 -6.31
N THR A 31 3.72 -6.12 -5.83
CA THR A 31 2.93 -7.16 -6.52
C THR A 31 1.75 -7.45 -5.56
N PRO A 32 0.51 -7.86 -5.93
CA PRO A 32 -0.34 -7.81 -7.12
C PRO A 32 -1.49 -6.75 -6.99
N THR A 33 -1.42 -5.90 -5.97
CA THR A 33 -2.44 -4.90 -5.60
C THR A 33 -2.52 -3.76 -6.61
N GLN A 34 -1.42 -3.48 -7.31
CA GLN A 34 -1.30 -2.46 -8.36
C GLN A 34 -2.13 -2.82 -9.60
N ASP A 35 -2.20 -4.09 -9.99
CA ASP A 35 -2.90 -4.54 -11.20
C ASP A 35 -4.39 -4.20 -11.14
N ARG A 36 -5.00 -4.26 -9.95
CA ARG A 36 -6.43 -3.99 -9.75
C ARG A 36 -6.80 -2.51 -9.92
N CYS A 37 -5.85 -1.60 -9.73
CA CYS A 37 -6.06 -0.17 -9.93
C CYS A 37 -5.84 0.27 -11.38
N THR A 38 -5.46 -0.65 -12.27
CA THR A 38 -5.26 -0.34 -13.70
C THR A 38 -6.56 0.14 -14.34
N GLY A 39 -6.54 1.35 -14.89
CA GLY A 39 -7.70 1.96 -15.55
C GLY A 39 -8.73 2.59 -14.60
N VAL A 40 -8.47 2.61 -13.29
CA VAL A 40 -9.33 3.31 -12.33
C VAL A 40 -8.99 4.80 -12.33
N ALA A 41 -9.92 5.64 -12.78
CA ALA A 41 -9.80 7.09 -12.71
C ALA A 41 -10.39 7.61 -11.40
N CYS A 42 -9.58 8.25 -10.57
CA CYS A 42 -10.01 8.84 -9.30
C CYS A 42 -10.14 10.37 -9.40
N PRO A 43 -11.08 10.99 -8.64
CA PRO A 43 -11.18 12.45 -8.56
C PRO A 43 -9.91 13.11 -8.03
N GLN A 44 -9.80 14.43 -8.21
CA GLN A 44 -8.65 15.20 -7.74
C GLN A 44 -8.40 14.98 -6.23
N ASN A 45 -7.13 14.94 -5.85
CA ASN A 45 -6.67 14.68 -4.47
C ASN A 45 -7.15 13.34 -3.89
N SER A 46 -7.35 12.32 -4.74
CA SER A 46 -7.59 10.96 -4.30
C SER A 46 -6.79 9.96 -5.14
N TYR A 47 -6.55 8.77 -4.59
CA TYR A 47 -5.77 7.72 -5.25
C TYR A 47 -6.51 6.38 -5.15
N CYS A 48 -6.33 5.55 -6.19
CA CYS A 48 -6.92 4.22 -6.17
C CYS A 48 -6.28 3.37 -5.07
N LYS A 49 -7.12 2.67 -4.32
CA LYS A 49 -6.71 1.69 -3.33
C LYS A 49 -7.61 0.47 -3.40
N VAL A 50 -7.01 -0.70 -3.21
CA VAL A 50 -7.75 -1.94 -2.98
C VAL A 50 -8.15 -2.00 -1.51
N PHE A 51 -9.45 -2.08 -1.23
CA PHE A 51 -9.99 -2.17 0.12
C PHE A 51 -10.30 -3.62 0.45
N ASP A 52 -9.70 -4.21 1.48
CA ASP A 52 -9.96 -5.61 1.82
C ASP A 52 -11.36 -5.79 2.47
N MET A 53 -12.42 -5.74 1.66
CA MET A 53 -13.81 -5.93 2.11
C MET A 53 -14.36 -7.33 1.84
N ARG A 54 -13.49 -8.32 1.58
CA ARG A 54 -13.87 -9.69 1.14
C ARG A 54 -14.76 -9.74 -0.12
N LEU A 55 -14.79 -8.66 -0.89
CA LEU A 55 -15.44 -8.62 -2.21
C LEU A 55 -14.42 -9.03 -3.28
N GLU A 56 -14.90 -9.54 -4.43
CA GLU A 56 -14.04 -10.06 -5.50
C GLU A 56 -13.18 -8.99 -6.20
N GLN A 57 -13.62 -7.72 -6.27
CA GLN A 57 -12.81 -6.56 -6.70
C GLN A 57 -13.21 -5.24 -5.98
N PRO A 58 -12.72 -5.01 -4.76
CA PRO A 58 -13.03 -3.81 -3.99
C PRO A 58 -12.00 -2.70 -4.29
N VAL A 59 -12.10 -2.08 -5.46
CA VAL A 59 -11.31 -0.88 -5.77
C VAL A 59 -12.16 0.37 -5.58
N GLY A 60 -11.55 1.38 -4.99
CA GLY A 60 -12.17 2.70 -4.80
C GLY A 60 -11.10 3.76 -4.64
N CYS A 61 -11.52 5.01 -4.49
CA CYS A 61 -10.61 6.13 -4.35
C CYS A 61 -10.52 6.54 -2.87
N GLN A 62 -9.32 6.47 -2.30
CA GLN A 62 -9.03 7.02 -0.99
C GLN A 62 -8.66 8.50 -1.13
N ALA A 63 -9.35 9.36 -0.39
CA ALA A 63 -9.03 10.78 -0.35
C ALA A 63 -7.67 11.03 0.35
N ASN A 64 -6.87 11.92 -0.22
CA ASN A 64 -5.63 12.46 0.34
C ASN A 64 -5.78 13.98 0.61
N GLY A 65 -6.93 14.38 1.18
CA GLY A 65 -7.32 15.77 1.39
C GLY A 65 -8.77 16.04 0.99
N THR A 66 -9.06 17.29 0.67
CA THR A 66 -10.37 17.69 0.13
C THR A 66 -10.50 17.23 -1.32
N VAL A 67 -11.50 16.40 -1.59
CA VAL A 67 -11.92 16.03 -2.94
C VAL A 67 -12.95 17.05 -3.48
N PRO A 68 -13.10 17.18 -4.81
CA PRO A 68 -14.11 18.07 -5.41
C PRO A 68 -15.52 17.78 -4.89
N ALA A 69 -16.35 18.83 -4.75
CA ALA A 69 -17.71 18.71 -4.22
C ALA A 69 -18.65 17.89 -5.13
N ASP A 70 -18.30 17.73 -6.41
CA ASP A 70 -18.96 16.89 -7.40
C ASP A 70 -18.51 15.41 -7.36
N SER A 71 -17.58 15.06 -6.46
CA SER A 71 -17.13 13.67 -6.30
C SER A 71 -18.20 12.83 -5.60
N GLU A 72 -18.57 11.71 -6.19
CA GLU A 72 -19.52 10.78 -5.59
C GLU A 72 -18.86 10.02 -4.43
N THR A 73 -19.41 10.14 -3.22
CA THR A 73 -18.91 9.45 -2.02
C THR A 73 -19.78 8.24 -1.71
N CYS A 74 -19.16 7.14 -1.29
CA CYS A 74 -19.86 5.90 -0.98
C CYS A 74 -19.27 5.27 0.28
N GLY A 75 -19.94 5.47 1.41
CA GLY A 75 -19.42 5.08 2.72
C GLY A 75 -18.08 5.76 3.01
N SER A 76 -17.04 4.96 3.22
CA SER A 76 -15.68 5.43 3.52
C SER A 76 -14.79 5.65 2.30
N ILE A 77 -15.32 5.48 1.08
CA ILE A 77 -14.56 5.64 -0.16
C ILE A 77 -15.15 6.73 -1.05
N VAL A 78 -14.35 7.21 -1.98
CA VAL A 78 -14.81 8.02 -3.11
C VAL A 78 -14.93 7.11 -4.32
N CYS A 79 -16.02 7.24 -5.07
CA CYS A 79 -16.23 6.44 -6.27
C CYS A 79 -15.31 6.87 -7.40
N PRO A 80 -14.79 5.93 -8.21
CA PRO A 80 -14.12 6.26 -9.46
C PRO A 80 -14.99 7.12 -10.38
N VAL A 81 -14.35 7.95 -11.19
CA VAL A 81 -15.03 8.83 -12.14
C VAL A 81 -15.92 8.01 -13.08
N GLY A 82 -17.16 8.46 -13.26
CA GLY A 82 -18.14 7.79 -14.13
C GLY A 82 -18.83 6.58 -13.49
N THR A 83 -18.66 6.36 -12.18
CA THR A 83 -19.41 5.36 -11.40
C THR A 83 -20.31 6.05 -10.38
N THR A 84 -21.32 5.34 -9.88
CA THR A 84 -22.26 5.81 -8.87
C THR A 84 -22.18 4.96 -7.61
N CYS A 85 -22.46 5.54 -6.44
CA CYS A 85 -22.58 4.77 -5.21
C CYS A 85 -23.76 3.81 -5.32
N CYS A 86 -23.47 2.52 -5.11
CA CYS A 86 -24.48 1.47 -5.09
C CYS A 86 -24.82 1.06 -3.66
N ASN A 87 -23.80 0.76 -2.85
CA ASN A 87 -23.96 0.29 -1.49
C ASN A 87 -22.97 0.98 -0.56
N SER A 88 -23.48 1.99 0.15
CA SER A 88 -22.68 2.80 1.08
C SER A 88 -22.11 1.98 2.25
N SER A 89 -22.82 0.96 2.75
CA SER A 89 -22.33 0.10 3.85
C SER A 89 -21.02 -0.61 3.47
N CYS A 90 -20.90 -0.94 2.18
CA CYS A 90 -19.79 -1.72 1.65
C CYS A 90 -18.81 -0.90 0.79
N GLY A 91 -19.03 0.41 0.67
CA GLY A 91 -18.26 1.25 -0.26
C GLY A 91 -18.23 0.69 -1.69
N MET A 92 -19.38 0.23 -2.22
CA MET A 92 -19.47 -0.33 -3.57
C MET A 92 -19.93 0.73 -4.56
N CYS A 93 -19.14 0.95 -5.61
CA CYS A 93 -19.46 1.80 -6.74
C CYS A 93 -19.68 0.95 -8.00
N VAL A 94 -20.67 1.30 -8.81
CA VAL A 94 -21.04 0.57 -10.02
C VAL A 94 -21.16 1.52 -11.22
N LYS A 95 -21.05 1.01 -12.44
CA LYS A 95 -21.30 1.84 -13.62
C LYS A 95 -22.80 2.12 -13.74
N PRO A 96 -23.18 3.26 -14.35
CA PRO A 96 -24.57 3.52 -14.69
C PRO A 96 -25.16 2.37 -15.52
N GLY A 97 -26.29 1.82 -15.08
CA GLY A 97 -26.99 0.72 -15.75
C GLY A 97 -26.60 -0.68 -15.29
N ASP A 98 -25.54 -0.83 -14.48
CA ASP A 98 -25.21 -2.10 -13.85
C ASP A 98 -26.20 -2.44 -12.72
N VAL A 99 -26.34 -3.73 -12.43
CA VAL A 99 -27.14 -4.18 -11.30
C VAL A 99 -26.51 -3.71 -9.99
N CYS A 100 -27.33 -3.11 -9.12
CA CYS A 100 -26.91 -2.70 -7.80
C CYS A 100 -27.60 -3.55 -6.75
N LEU A 101 -26.80 -4.17 -5.88
CA LEU A 101 -27.29 -4.96 -4.76
C LEU A 101 -26.82 -4.32 -3.45
N GLN A 102 -27.77 -4.15 -2.53
CA GLN A 102 -27.55 -3.53 -1.25
C GLN A 102 -27.63 -4.56 -0.13
N TRP A 103 -26.61 -4.57 0.72
CA TRP A 103 -26.45 -5.44 1.89
C TRP A 103 -25.57 -4.75 2.92
N VAL A 104 -25.60 -5.24 4.15
CA VAL A 104 -24.77 -4.70 5.24
C VAL A 104 -23.40 -5.37 5.22
N CYS A 105 -22.37 -4.54 5.08
CA CYS A 105 -21.00 -4.80 5.50
C CYS A 105 -20.77 -3.99 6.80
#